data_AF-A0A3A8J0N1-F1
#
_entry.id   AF-A0A3A8J0N1-F1
#
_cell.length_a   1.000
_cell.length_b   1.000
_cell.length_c   1.000
_cell.angle_alpha   90.00
_cell.angle_beta   90.00
_cell.angle_gamma   90.00
#
_symmetry.space_group_name_H-M   'P 1'
#
loop_
_entity.id
_entity.type
_entity.pdbx_description
1 polymer ?
#
loop_
_entity_poly.entity_id
_entity_poly.type
_entity_poly.pdbx_seq_one_letter_code
_entity_poly.pdbx_strand_id
1 'polypeptide(L)'
;MSRTRLLALLVALVAIAVAVWQRSRAVERLGQDFDEAVYLPIAFTYAQMVDEGRWGDIGQLRENFEHPPLVKLLFAEAVRVSGAPAPDWRDVPMGRPIPDAARPAFNVTRGLSAVAGVLQVGLVALVDPLGALLLAWDPYHTKYTSQAYLEAVPGLLAVLALLAFERARRMGFAPGWTAGSGALLGLAAAGKYPYGLVGGLTFLPFLVAGARTRWRPWAAIVASTAAVFILANPALWASPFASLWESITFHWNYSHNEHVRRAGLPWYQPLVFLTDTWLSGSDPGIYLTHFNARALLPLAVLGLPRTWRERPVWAVAAVVGLVFLLLWNTKWPQYLLLVIPALCVCAGGGVRTVASGAVWLLRKVQGSRVSAGA
;
A
#
# COMPACT_ATOMS: atom_id res chain seq x y z
N MET A 1 -6.38 19.71 26.02
CA MET A 1 -5.75 18.54 25.38
C MET A 1 -4.44 18.24 26.11
N SER A 2 -4.08 16.99 26.42
CA SER A 2 -2.81 16.71 27.10
C SER A 2 -1.61 17.04 26.19
N ARG A 3 -0.45 17.40 26.77
CA ARG A 3 0.79 17.68 26.00
C ARG A 3 1.14 16.55 25.04
N THR A 4 0.97 15.30 25.46
CA THR A 4 1.19 14.11 24.63
C THR A 4 0.26 14.04 23.43
N ARG A 5 -1.04 14.36 23.61
CA ARG A 5 -2.01 14.39 22.50
C ARG A 5 -1.71 15.54 21.52
N LEU A 6 -1.29 16.69 22.04
CA LEU A 6 -0.86 17.81 21.20
C LEU A 6 0.37 17.45 20.37
N LEU A 7 1.39 16.84 20.98
CA LEU A 7 2.58 16.40 20.25
C LEU A 7 2.23 15.34 19.19
N ALA A 8 1.38 14.36 19.53
CA ALA A 8 0.89 13.37 18.58
C ALA A 8 0.18 14.01 17.39
N LEU A 9 -0.69 15.00 17.64
CA LEU A 9 -1.36 15.75 16.58
C LEU A 9 -0.37 16.53 15.70
N LEU A 10 0.60 17.22 16.32
CA LEU A 10 1.63 17.96 15.58
C LEU A 10 2.46 17.04 14.69
N VAL A 11 2.89 15.89 15.22
CA VAL A 11 3.63 14.89 14.43
C VAL A 11 2.77 14.37 13.27
N ALA A 12 1.47 14.11 13.50
CA ALA A 12 0.55 13.69 12.44
C ALA A 12 0.39 14.76 11.35
N LEU A 13 0.27 16.05 11.73
CA LEU A 13 0.18 17.16 10.80
C LEU A 13 1.47 17.32 9.97
N VAL A 14 2.63 17.20 10.62
CA VAL A 14 3.93 17.19 9.93
C VAL A 14 4.03 16.03 8.96
N ALA A 15 3.62 14.82 9.37
CA ALA A 15 3.61 13.65 8.49
C ALA A 15 2.74 13.88 7.24
N ILE A 16 1.54 14.44 7.40
CA ILE A 16 0.66 14.77 6.27
C ILE A 16 1.28 15.84 5.38
N ALA A 17 1.84 16.91 5.95
CA ALA A 17 2.49 17.97 5.18
C ALA A 17 3.68 17.45 4.36
N VAL A 18 4.52 16.61 4.97
CA VAL A 18 5.62 15.91 4.28
C VAL A 18 5.09 15.01 3.18
N ALA A 19 4.04 14.23 3.46
CA ALA A 19 3.47 13.30 2.50
C ALA A 19 2.90 14.00 1.27
N VAL A 20 2.19 15.12 1.47
CA VAL A 20 1.69 15.98 0.39
C VAL A 20 2.87 16.53 -0.41
N TRP A 21 3.85 17.14 0.26
CA TRP A 21 5.00 17.74 -0.41
C TRP A 21 5.76 16.71 -1.27
N GLN A 22 6.19 15.58 -0.71
CA GLN A 22 6.97 14.59 -1.46
C GLN A 22 6.18 14.01 -2.64
N ARG A 23 4.88 13.75 -2.49
CA ARG A 23 4.06 13.19 -3.57
C ARG A 23 3.78 14.21 -4.66
N SER A 24 3.52 15.47 -4.31
CA SER A 24 3.41 16.54 -5.32
C SER A 24 4.69 16.66 -6.14
N ARG A 25 5.85 16.58 -5.48
CA ARG A 25 7.17 16.59 -6.16
C ARG A 25 7.38 15.35 -7.02
N ALA A 26 6.97 14.18 -6.55
CA ALA A 26 7.07 12.93 -7.29
C ALA A 26 6.18 12.93 -8.53
N VAL A 27 4.92 13.39 -8.43
CA VAL A 27 4.00 13.53 -9.56
C VAL A 27 4.61 14.39 -10.67
N GLU A 28 5.19 15.54 -10.29
CA GLU A 28 5.78 16.53 -11.20
C GLU A 28 7.06 16.03 -11.88
N ARG A 29 7.91 15.33 -11.14
CA ARG A 29 9.32 15.10 -11.53
C ARG A 29 9.67 13.69 -11.94
N LEU A 30 8.94 12.67 -11.49
CA LEU A 30 9.25 11.30 -11.89
C LEU A 30 9.08 11.17 -13.41
N GLY A 31 10.07 10.55 -14.06
CA GLY A 31 9.93 10.11 -15.44
C GLY A 31 8.83 9.06 -15.59
N GLN A 32 8.53 8.68 -16.82
CA GLN A 32 7.63 7.57 -17.09
C GLN A 32 8.25 6.26 -16.59
N ASP A 33 7.45 5.44 -15.93
CA ASP A 33 7.87 4.13 -15.43
C ASP A 33 7.15 2.97 -16.14
N PHE A 34 7.64 1.75 -15.94
CA PHE A 34 7.28 0.56 -16.71
C PHE A 34 5.78 0.32 -16.80
N ASP A 35 5.09 0.28 -15.66
CA ASP A 35 3.69 -0.16 -15.65
C ASP A 35 2.73 0.97 -16.12
N GLU A 36 3.13 2.23 -16.07
CA GLU A 36 2.32 3.36 -16.56
C GLU A 36 2.11 3.29 -18.07
N ALA A 37 3.11 2.79 -18.80
CA ALA A 37 3.04 2.56 -20.25
C ALA A 37 2.01 1.49 -20.64
N VAL A 38 1.54 0.69 -19.69
CA VAL A 38 0.49 -0.33 -19.90
C VAL A 38 -0.85 0.18 -19.38
N TYR A 39 -0.89 0.71 -18.15
CA TYR A 39 -2.15 1.03 -17.49
C TYR A 39 -2.84 2.26 -18.06
N LEU A 40 -2.09 3.27 -18.48
CA LEU A 40 -2.68 4.50 -19.01
C LEU A 40 -3.33 4.32 -20.39
N PRO A 41 -2.71 3.67 -21.39
CA PRO A 41 -3.42 3.35 -22.64
C PRO A 41 -4.73 2.61 -22.41
N ILE A 42 -4.73 1.60 -21.52
CA ILE A 42 -5.94 0.85 -21.18
C ILE A 42 -6.99 1.74 -20.51
N ALA A 43 -6.58 2.67 -19.64
CA ALA A 43 -7.49 3.63 -19.03
C ALA A 43 -8.19 4.51 -20.08
N PHE A 44 -7.48 4.95 -21.12
CA PHE A 44 -8.10 5.68 -22.24
C PHE A 44 -9.04 4.80 -23.06
N THR A 45 -8.67 3.54 -23.31
CA THR A 45 -9.57 2.56 -23.96
C THR A 45 -10.85 2.37 -23.14
N TYR A 46 -10.74 2.24 -21.81
CA TYR A 46 -11.91 2.16 -20.93
C TYR A 46 -12.73 3.46 -20.92
N ALA A 47 -12.10 4.63 -20.94
CA ALA A 47 -12.81 5.90 -21.00
C ALA A 47 -13.66 6.00 -22.28
N GLN A 48 -13.09 5.61 -23.42
CA GLN A 48 -13.81 5.54 -24.70
C GLN A 48 -14.98 4.55 -24.64
N MET A 49 -14.77 3.34 -24.10
CA MET A 49 -15.85 2.36 -23.94
C MET A 49 -16.99 2.89 -23.06
N VAL A 50 -16.67 3.63 -21.99
CA VAL A 50 -17.65 4.26 -21.12
C VAL A 50 -18.45 5.35 -21.87
N ASP A 51 -17.76 6.21 -22.62
CA ASP A 51 -18.39 7.29 -23.40
C ASP A 51 -19.29 6.75 -24.52
N GLU A 52 -18.92 5.62 -25.13
CA GLU A 52 -19.70 4.91 -26.15
C GLU A 52 -20.84 4.05 -25.56
N GLY A 53 -20.97 3.97 -24.23
CA GLY A 53 -21.97 3.12 -23.56
C GLY A 53 -21.68 1.62 -23.61
N ARG A 54 -20.45 1.23 -23.98
CA ARG A 54 -19.98 -0.16 -24.16
C ARG A 54 -19.47 -0.79 -22.86
N TRP A 55 -20.25 -0.66 -21.79
CA TRP A 55 -19.89 -1.17 -20.46
C TRP A 55 -19.61 -2.68 -20.42
N GLY A 56 -20.32 -3.46 -21.25
CA GLY A 56 -20.12 -4.90 -21.35
C GLY A 56 -18.76 -5.32 -21.94
N ASP A 57 -18.10 -4.42 -22.66
CA ASP A 57 -16.84 -4.72 -23.35
C ASP A 57 -15.62 -4.57 -22.43
N ILE A 58 -15.75 -3.80 -21.34
CA ILE A 58 -14.71 -3.61 -20.32
C ILE A 58 -14.25 -4.96 -19.75
N GLY A 59 -15.21 -5.84 -19.45
CA GLY A 59 -14.93 -7.19 -18.92
C GLY A 59 -14.36 -8.16 -19.96
N GLN A 60 -14.41 -7.82 -21.24
CA GLN A 60 -13.93 -8.64 -22.35
C GLN A 60 -12.54 -8.21 -22.84
N LEU A 61 -12.07 -7.02 -22.45
CA LEU A 61 -10.74 -6.55 -22.82
C LEU A 61 -9.66 -7.49 -22.27
N ARG A 62 -8.88 -8.06 -23.19
CA ARG A 62 -7.85 -9.07 -22.88
C ARG A 62 -6.48 -8.48 -22.59
N GLU A 63 -6.29 -7.19 -22.87
CA GLU A 63 -5.04 -6.52 -22.56
C GLU A 63 -4.87 -6.35 -21.05
N ASN A 64 -3.73 -6.84 -20.52
CA ASN A 64 -3.43 -6.81 -19.09
C ASN A 64 -4.54 -7.46 -18.21
N PHE A 65 -5.13 -8.56 -18.70
CA PHE A 65 -6.22 -9.28 -18.04
C PHE A 65 -5.80 -9.91 -16.69
N GLU A 66 -4.51 -10.15 -16.49
CA GLU A 66 -3.94 -10.66 -15.25
C GLU A 66 -4.11 -9.69 -14.06
N HIS A 67 -4.48 -8.44 -14.34
CA HIS A 67 -4.79 -7.44 -13.33
C HIS A 67 -6.25 -7.02 -13.39
N PRO A 68 -6.92 -6.96 -12.23
CA PRO A 68 -8.27 -6.44 -12.12
C PRO A 68 -8.44 -5.02 -12.72
N PRO A 69 -9.64 -4.69 -13.23
CA PRO A 69 -9.88 -3.46 -13.94
C PRO A 69 -10.15 -2.24 -13.04
N LEU A 70 -10.44 -2.41 -11.74
CA LEU A 70 -10.95 -1.31 -10.89
C LEU A 70 -10.09 -0.04 -10.94
N VAL A 71 -8.77 -0.14 -10.75
CA VAL A 71 -7.90 1.05 -10.73
C VAL A 71 -7.74 1.65 -12.13
N LYS A 72 -7.69 0.81 -13.17
CA LYS A 72 -7.68 1.25 -14.57
C LYS A 72 -8.97 2.01 -14.91
N LEU A 73 -10.12 1.59 -14.37
CA LEU A 73 -11.40 2.29 -14.50
C LEU A 73 -11.42 3.62 -13.71
N LEU A 74 -10.78 3.69 -12.55
CA LEU A 74 -10.64 4.95 -11.83
C LEU A 74 -9.72 5.94 -12.58
N PHE A 75 -8.66 5.46 -13.23
CA PHE A 75 -7.85 6.28 -14.13
C PHE A 75 -8.64 6.72 -15.37
N ALA A 76 -9.45 5.82 -15.94
CA ALA A 76 -10.34 6.13 -17.06
C ALA A 76 -11.30 7.28 -16.69
N GLU A 77 -11.92 7.19 -15.52
CA GLU A 77 -12.80 8.25 -15.02
C GLU A 77 -12.04 9.56 -14.76
N ALA A 78 -10.81 9.48 -14.21
CA ALA A 78 -9.98 10.66 -13.97
C ALA A 78 -9.63 11.40 -15.27
N VAL A 79 -9.26 10.69 -16.35
CA VAL A 79 -8.96 11.33 -17.64
C VAL A 79 -10.23 11.86 -18.32
N ARG A 80 -11.34 11.13 -18.22
CA ARG A 80 -12.65 11.51 -18.78
C ARG A 80 -13.21 12.78 -18.14
N VAL A 81 -13.22 12.85 -16.81
CA VAL A 81 -13.74 14.02 -16.06
C VAL A 81 -12.85 15.25 -16.24
N SER A 82 -11.54 15.06 -16.36
CA SER A 82 -10.60 16.17 -16.56
C SER A 82 -10.50 16.64 -18.01
N GLY A 83 -11.00 15.84 -18.97
CA GLY A 83 -10.80 16.10 -20.40
C GLY A 83 -9.33 16.01 -20.82
N ALA A 84 -8.50 15.29 -20.07
CA ALA A 84 -7.08 15.13 -20.40
C ALA A 84 -6.96 14.35 -21.73
N PRO A 85 -6.25 14.88 -22.75
CA PRO A 85 -6.14 14.21 -24.04
C PRO A 85 -5.27 12.95 -23.92
N ALA A 86 -5.57 11.95 -24.76
CA ALA A 86 -4.71 10.79 -24.93
C ALA A 86 -3.37 11.22 -25.52
N PRO A 87 -2.23 10.92 -24.85
CA PRO A 87 -0.91 11.16 -25.42
C PRO A 87 -0.64 10.27 -26.65
N ASP A 88 0.26 10.70 -27.55
CA ASP A 88 0.90 9.74 -28.45
C ASP A 88 1.90 8.91 -27.64
N TRP A 89 1.53 7.67 -27.32
CA TRP A 89 2.32 6.78 -26.48
C TRP A 89 3.72 6.49 -27.05
N ARG A 90 3.93 6.69 -28.37
CA ARG A 90 5.26 6.55 -28.99
C ARG A 90 6.22 7.66 -28.58
N ASP A 91 5.69 8.83 -28.22
CA ASP A 91 6.46 10.00 -27.80
C ASP A 91 6.65 10.06 -26.28
N VAL A 92 6.19 9.05 -25.54
CA VAL A 92 6.40 8.90 -24.10
C VAL A 92 7.29 7.67 -23.87
N PRO A 93 8.63 7.81 -23.95
CA PRO A 93 9.56 6.70 -23.77
C PRO A 93 9.92 6.46 -22.29
N MET A 94 9.98 5.18 -21.93
CA MET A 94 10.26 4.74 -20.55
C MET A 94 11.57 5.30 -20.01
N GLY A 95 11.57 5.70 -18.74
CA GLY A 95 12.74 6.22 -18.03
C GLY A 95 13.12 7.66 -18.42
N ARG A 96 12.32 8.32 -19.28
CA ARG A 96 12.51 9.74 -19.64
C ARG A 96 11.49 10.63 -18.94
N PRO A 97 11.79 11.93 -18.81
CA PRO A 97 10.81 12.92 -18.34
C PRO A 97 9.54 12.89 -19.17
N ILE A 98 8.39 13.12 -18.52
CA ILE A 98 7.10 13.19 -19.20
C ILE A 98 7.06 14.41 -20.14
N PRO A 99 6.79 14.24 -21.46
CA PRO A 99 6.63 15.36 -22.38
C PRO A 99 5.43 16.23 -22.01
N ASP A 100 5.49 17.53 -22.31
CA ASP A 100 4.44 18.49 -21.94
C ASP A 100 3.05 18.12 -22.47
N ALA A 101 2.98 17.57 -23.69
CA ALA A 101 1.75 17.08 -24.29
C ALA A 101 1.10 15.91 -23.51
N ALA A 102 1.91 15.08 -22.84
CA ALA A 102 1.43 13.95 -22.05
C ALA A 102 1.14 14.31 -20.58
N ARG A 103 1.70 15.42 -20.08
CA ARG A 103 1.57 15.83 -18.67
C ARG A 103 0.14 15.88 -18.16
N PRO A 104 -0.89 16.34 -18.89
CA PRO A 104 -2.26 16.35 -18.37
C PRO A 104 -2.73 14.95 -17.94
N ALA A 105 -2.54 13.94 -18.79
CA ALA A 105 -2.95 12.56 -18.51
C ALA A 105 -2.20 11.97 -17.29
N PHE A 106 -0.89 12.21 -17.21
CA PHE A 106 -0.10 11.76 -16.06
C PHE A 106 -0.47 12.51 -14.78
N ASN A 107 -0.66 13.84 -14.82
CA ASN A 107 -0.96 14.64 -13.64
C ASN A 107 -2.27 14.21 -12.97
N VAL A 108 -3.33 13.93 -13.73
CA VAL A 108 -4.63 13.56 -13.16
C VAL A 108 -4.62 12.14 -12.59
N THR A 109 -3.98 11.20 -13.28
CA THR A 109 -3.91 9.80 -12.83
C THR A 109 -2.90 9.60 -11.70
N ARG A 110 -1.70 10.18 -11.80
CA ARG A 110 -0.73 10.22 -10.70
C ARG A 110 -1.25 11.03 -9.52
N GLY A 111 -2.01 12.10 -9.77
CA GLY A 111 -2.67 12.89 -8.73
C GLY A 111 -3.67 12.06 -7.91
N LEU A 112 -4.48 11.24 -8.58
CA LEU A 112 -5.37 10.27 -7.91
C LEU A 112 -4.57 9.33 -7.00
N SER A 113 -3.49 8.72 -7.52
CA SER A 113 -2.60 7.86 -6.73
C SER A 113 -2.01 8.62 -5.54
N ALA A 114 -1.51 9.84 -5.76
CA ALA A 114 -0.86 10.66 -4.74
C ALA A 114 -1.82 10.97 -3.60
N VAL A 115 -3.06 11.33 -3.91
CA VAL A 115 -4.12 11.53 -2.91
C VAL A 115 -4.33 10.25 -2.10
N ALA A 116 -4.44 9.09 -2.77
CA ALA A 116 -4.58 7.82 -2.06
C ALA A 116 -3.38 7.51 -1.14
N GLY A 117 -2.16 7.82 -1.58
CA GLY A 117 -0.94 7.71 -0.78
C GLY A 117 -0.91 8.64 0.44
N VAL A 118 -1.32 9.90 0.29
CA VAL A 118 -1.45 10.85 1.41
C VAL A 118 -2.50 10.37 2.42
N LEU A 119 -3.64 9.87 1.93
CA LEU A 119 -4.69 9.31 2.78
C LEU A 119 -4.19 8.09 3.57
N GLN A 120 -3.37 7.23 2.97
CA GLN A 120 -2.72 6.13 3.71
C GLN A 120 -1.86 6.65 4.88
N VAL A 121 -1.06 7.70 4.66
CA VAL A 121 -0.28 8.34 5.73
C VAL A 121 -1.20 8.87 6.83
N GLY A 122 -2.28 9.58 6.46
CA GLY A 122 -3.26 10.09 7.42
C GLY A 122 -3.92 8.97 8.24
N LEU A 123 -4.29 7.86 7.61
CA LEU A 123 -4.88 6.69 8.29
C LEU A 123 -3.88 6.00 9.23
N VAL A 124 -2.61 5.90 8.83
CA VAL A 124 -1.56 5.40 9.71
C VAL A 124 -1.34 6.35 10.89
N ALA A 125 -1.51 7.67 10.72
CA ALA A 125 -1.38 8.63 11.81
C ALA A 125 -2.44 8.46 12.91
N LEU A 126 -3.62 7.91 12.56
CA LEU A 126 -4.67 7.53 13.53
C LEU A 126 -4.25 6.32 14.39
N VAL A 127 -3.28 5.53 13.93
CA VAL A 127 -2.74 4.35 14.62
C VAL A 127 -1.48 4.73 15.40
N ASP A 128 -0.54 5.37 14.71
CA ASP A 128 0.79 5.70 15.19
C ASP A 128 1.33 6.95 14.44
N PRO A 129 1.34 8.13 15.09
CA PRO A 129 1.86 9.35 14.45
C PRO A 129 3.33 9.26 14.04
N LEU A 130 4.17 8.56 14.81
CA LEU A 130 5.59 8.38 14.45
C LEU A 130 5.72 7.42 13.27
N GLY A 131 4.92 6.35 13.25
CA GLY A 131 4.81 5.46 12.09
C GLY A 131 4.34 6.20 10.84
N ALA A 132 3.39 7.12 10.96
CA ALA A 132 2.94 7.94 9.84
C ALA A 132 4.05 8.86 9.31
N LEU A 133 4.85 9.46 10.20
CA LEU A 133 6.00 10.27 9.80
C LEU A 133 7.04 9.44 9.05
N LEU A 134 7.31 8.22 9.53
CA LEU A 134 8.17 7.27 8.81
C LEU A 134 7.55 6.91 7.45
N LEU A 135 6.25 6.61 7.36
CA LEU A 135 5.60 6.31 6.08
C LEU A 135 5.67 7.50 5.10
N ALA A 136 5.51 8.72 5.61
CA ALA A 136 5.57 9.95 4.82
C ALA A 136 6.94 10.18 4.17
N TRP A 137 8.02 9.73 4.82
CA TRP A 137 9.39 9.81 4.32
C TRP A 137 9.85 8.59 3.51
N ASP A 138 9.03 7.54 3.42
CA ASP A 138 9.45 6.31 2.75
C ASP A 138 9.50 6.50 1.22
N PRO A 139 10.67 6.33 0.58
CA PRO A 139 10.83 6.64 -0.84
C PRO A 139 10.05 5.68 -1.74
N TYR A 140 9.94 4.40 -1.37
CA TYR A 140 9.20 3.40 -2.15
C TYR A 140 7.69 3.66 -2.09
N HIS A 141 7.16 3.94 -0.90
CA HIS A 141 5.76 4.32 -0.74
C HIS A 141 5.45 5.63 -1.48
N THR A 142 6.30 6.66 -1.35
CA THR A 142 6.14 7.91 -2.12
C THR A 142 6.14 7.65 -3.62
N LYS A 143 7.14 6.93 -4.16
CA LYS A 143 7.24 6.64 -5.61
C LYS A 143 6.00 5.94 -6.15
N TYR A 144 5.67 4.77 -5.62
CA TYR A 144 4.60 3.93 -6.17
C TYR A 144 3.19 4.40 -5.78
N THR A 145 3.07 5.34 -4.85
CA THR A 145 1.82 6.08 -4.65
C THR A 145 1.78 7.41 -5.41
N SER A 146 2.80 7.78 -6.19
CA SER A 146 2.81 9.00 -7.01
C SER A 146 2.92 8.71 -8.51
N GLN A 147 2.90 7.44 -8.90
CA GLN A 147 2.83 6.99 -10.28
C GLN A 147 1.43 6.49 -10.59
N ALA A 148 1.08 6.39 -11.88
CA ALA A 148 -0.17 5.78 -12.35
C ALA A 148 -0.07 4.24 -12.29
N TYR A 149 0.36 3.75 -11.13
CA TYR A 149 0.51 2.36 -10.75
C TYR A 149 -0.78 1.87 -10.07
N LEU A 150 -1.03 0.57 -10.10
CA LEU A 150 -2.25 0.01 -9.50
C LEU A 150 -2.21 0.02 -7.97
N GLU A 151 -1.10 0.34 -7.33
CA GLU A 151 -0.82 0.10 -5.91
C GLU A 151 -1.54 1.04 -4.95
N ALA A 152 -1.65 2.33 -5.31
CA ALA A 152 -2.03 3.38 -4.37
C ALA A 152 -3.45 3.20 -3.82
N VAL A 153 -4.41 2.89 -4.69
CA VAL A 153 -5.82 2.69 -4.34
C VAL A 153 -6.05 1.40 -3.52
N PRO A 154 -5.63 0.19 -3.97
CA PRO A 154 -5.77 -1.02 -3.17
C PRO A 154 -4.95 -0.98 -1.88
N GLY A 155 -3.83 -0.26 -1.84
CA GLY A 155 -3.10 0.02 -0.60
C GLY A 155 -3.94 0.83 0.39
N LEU A 156 -4.62 1.88 -0.06
CA LEU A 156 -5.55 2.67 0.76
C LEU A 156 -6.69 1.79 1.29
N LEU A 157 -7.31 1.02 0.41
CA LEU A 157 -8.42 0.11 0.75
C LEU A 157 -7.97 -0.98 1.74
N ALA A 158 -6.77 -1.52 1.58
CA ALA A 158 -6.20 -2.50 2.49
C ALA A 158 -5.95 -1.89 3.88
N VAL A 159 -5.39 -0.67 3.97
CA VAL A 159 -5.20 0.05 5.24
C VAL A 159 -6.54 0.31 5.93
N LEU A 160 -7.56 0.74 5.19
CA LEU A 160 -8.93 0.89 5.71
C LEU A 160 -9.49 -0.45 6.19
N ALA A 161 -9.27 -1.54 5.44
CA ALA A 161 -9.71 -2.88 5.82
C ALA A 161 -9.04 -3.34 7.14
N LEU A 162 -7.74 -3.10 7.33
CA LEU A 162 -7.02 -3.38 8.56
C LEU A 162 -7.60 -2.60 9.76
N LEU A 163 -7.88 -1.31 9.58
CA LEU A 163 -8.50 -0.46 10.61
C LEU A 163 -9.90 -0.94 11.00
N ALA A 164 -10.74 -1.23 10.00
CA ALA A 164 -12.08 -1.75 10.21
C ALA A 164 -12.05 -3.12 10.90
N PHE A 165 -11.12 -4.00 10.51
CA PHE A 165 -10.93 -5.31 11.13
C PHE A 165 -10.45 -5.20 12.58
N GLU A 166 -9.47 -4.34 12.86
CA GLU A 166 -9.00 -4.08 14.21
C GLU A 166 -10.14 -3.59 15.11
N ARG A 167 -10.99 -2.69 14.60
CA ARG A 167 -12.20 -2.24 15.30
C ARG A 167 -13.21 -3.37 15.50
N ALA A 168 -13.48 -4.16 14.47
CA ALA A 168 -14.38 -5.32 14.56
C ALA A 168 -13.93 -6.27 15.67
N ARG A 169 -12.63 -6.63 15.70
CA ARG A 169 -12.04 -7.52 16.70
C ARG A 169 -12.22 -6.99 18.13
N ARG A 170 -11.96 -5.69 18.35
CA ARG A 170 -12.16 -5.05 19.67
C ARG A 170 -13.62 -5.07 20.12
N MET A 171 -14.55 -5.08 19.18
CA MET A 171 -15.98 -5.20 19.43
C MET A 171 -16.49 -6.65 19.35
N GLY A 172 -15.62 -7.64 19.53
CA GLY A 172 -16.01 -9.06 19.54
C GLY A 172 -16.44 -9.62 18.17
N PHE A 173 -15.92 -9.05 17.08
CA PHE A 173 -16.29 -9.33 15.68
C PHE A 173 -17.73 -8.93 15.33
N ALA A 174 -18.10 -7.69 15.69
CA ALA A 174 -19.39 -7.11 15.32
C ALA A 174 -19.65 -7.22 13.80
N PRO A 175 -20.77 -7.82 13.34
CA PRO A 175 -20.99 -8.14 11.93
C PRO A 175 -20.86 -6.96 10.97
N GLY A 176 -21.31 -5.75 11.36
CA GLY A 176 -21.22 -4.56 10.52
C GLY A 176 -19.77 -4.13 10.24
N TRP A 177 -18.91 -4.09 11.26
CA TRP A 177 -17.48 -3.76 11.08
C TRP A 177 -16.73 -4.88 10.36
N THR A 178 -17.09 -6.14 10.62
CA THR A 178 -16.51 -7.29 9.92
C THR A 178 -16.88 -7.28 8.44
N ALA A 179 -18.16 -7.06 8.10
CA ALA A 179 -18.60 -6.94 6.71
C ALA A 179 -17.99 -5.72 6.01
N GLY A 180 -17.91 -4.57 6.69
CA GLY A 180 -17.24 -3.38 6.15
C GLY A 180 -15.76 -3.61 5.85
N SER A 181 -15.04 -4.29 6.76
CA SER A 181 -13.66 -4.71 6.52
C SER A 181 -13.52 -5.65 5.31
N GLY A 182 -14.43 -6.63 5.19
CA GLY A 182 -14.41 -7.56 4.06
C GLY A 182 -14.74 -6.88 2.73
N ALA A 183 -15.68 -5.94 2.72
CA ALA A 183 -16.02 -5.16 1.53
C ALA A 183 -14.80 -4.36 1.04
N LEU A 184 -14.09 -3.69 1.96
CA LEU A 184 -12.85 -2.98 1.66
C LEU A 184 -11.74 -3.91 1.16
N LEU A 185 -11.63 -5.12 1.73
CA LEU A 185 -10.69 -6.14 1.26
C LEU A 185 -11.04 -6.62 -0.16
N GLY A 186 -12.33 -6.78 -0.45
CA GLY A 186 -12.84 -7.12 -1.79
C GLY A 186 -12.51 -6.05 -2.82
N LEU A 187 -12.68 -4.77 -2.47
CA LEU A 187 -12.24 -3.65 -3.33
C LEU A 187 -10.72 -3.65 -3.51
N ALA A 188 -9.94 -3.90 -2.45
CA ALA A 188 -8.49 -3.98 -2.55
C ALA A 188 -8.06 -5.12 -3.48
N ALA A 189 -8.70 -6.28 -3.38
CA ALA A 189 -8.49 -7.42 -4.28
C ALA A 189 -8.87 -7.10 -5.73
N ALA A 190 -9.99 -6.38 -5.93
CA ALA A 190 -10.44 -5.91 -7.23
C ALA A 190 -9.60 -4.75 -7.78
N GLY A 191 -8.74 -4.14 -6.97
CA GLY A 191 -7.72 -3.21 -7.44
C GLY A 191 -6.42 -3.93 -7.82
N LYS A 192 -5.94 -4.84 -6.97
CA LYS A 192 -4.76 -5.68 -7.22
C LYS A 192 -4.76 -6.89 -6.27
N TYR A 193 -4.82 -8.11 -6.82
CA TYR A 193 -5.06 -9.35 -6.05
C TYR A 193 -4.17 -9.54 -4.80
N PRO A 194 -2.84 -9.27 -4.84
CA PRO A 194 -1.99 -9.43 -3.66
C PRO A 194 -2.46 -8.66 -2.42
N TYR A 195 -3.09 -7.50 -2.56
CA TYR A 195 -3.61 -6.74 -1.42
C TYR A 195 -4.76 -7.48 -0.73
N GLY A 196 -5.65 -8.10 -1.52
CA GLY A 196 -6.72 -8.96 -1.01
C GLY A 196 -6.17 -10.21 -0.31
N LEU A 197 -5.19 -10.88 -0.93
CA LEU A 197 -4.58 -12.10 -0.39
C LEU A 197 -3.84 -11.82 0.93
N VAL A 198 -2.93 -10.84 0.95
CA VAL A 198 -2.13 -10.51 2.15
C VAL A 198 -3.03 -10.01 3.28
N GLY A 199 -4.04 -9.19 2.97
CA GLY A 199 -5.02 -8.74 3.95
C GLY A 199 -5.86 -9.88 4.53
N GLY A 200 -6.34 -10.81 3.68
CA GLY A 200 -7.08 -12.00 4.13
C GLY A 200 -6.24 -12.91 5.03
N LEU A 201 -4.99 -13.18 4.64
CA LEU A 201 -4.03 -13.96 5.45
C LEU A 201 -3.73 -13.28 6.79
N THR A 202 -3.70 -11.96 6.83
CA THR A 202 -3.53 -11.18 8.07
C THR A 202 -4.71 -11.38 9.03
N PHE A 203 -5.95 -11.46 8.51
CA PHE A 203 -7.15 -11.62 9.33
C PHE A 203 -7.35 -13.03 9.89
N LEU A 204 -6.85 -14.03 9.17
CA LEU A 204 -7.10 -15.44 9.42
C LEU A 204 -6.76 -15.89 10.86
N PRO A 205 -5.58 -15.60 11.44
CA PRO A 205 -5.24 -16.04 12.80
C PRO A 205 -6.24 -15.52 13.85
N PHE A 206 -6.75 -14.30 13.67
CA PHE A 206 -7.69 -13.68 14.60
C PHE A 206 -9.08 -14.28 14.49
N LEU A 207 -9.55 -14.59 13.28
CA LEU A 207 -10.83 -15.25 13.06
C LEU A 207 -10.80 -16.68 13.60
N VAL A 208 -9.71 -17.42 13.38
CA VAL A 208 -9.53 -18.78 13.90
C VAL A 208 -9.43 -18.79 15.42
N ALA A 209 -8.67 -17.88 16.03
CA ALA A 209 -8.53 -17.85 17.49
C ALA A 209 -9.77 -17.28 18.19
N GLY A 210 -10.37 -16.24 17.63
CA GLY A 210 -11.43 -15.47 18.29
C GLY A 210 -12.84 -15.83 17.85
N ALA A 211 -13.05 -16.37 16.65
CA ALA A 211 -14.38 -16.62 16.06
C ALA A 211 -14.53 -18.03 15.48
N ARG A 212 -13.72 -19.00 15.92
CA ARG A 212 -13.68 -20.38 15.40
C ARG A 212 -15.05 -21.02 15.20
N THR A 213 -15.88 -20.96 16.24
CA THR A 213 -17.21 -21.59 16.29
C THR A 213 -18.34 -20.64 15.88
N ARG A 214 -18.01 -19.38 15.58
CA ARG A 214 -18.97 -18.32 15.30
C ARG A 214 -19.05 -18.07 13.80
N TRP A 215 -20.01 -18.71 13.14
CA TRP A 215 -20.16 -18.61 11.68
C TRP A 215 -20.46 -17.18 11.19
N ARG A 216 -21.12 -16.34 12.00
CA ARG A 216 -21.53 -14.97 11.59
C ARG A 216 -20.34 -14.08 11.21
N PRO A 217 -19.26 -13.92 12.02
CA PRO A 217 -18.05 -13.24 11.59
C PRO A 217 -17.44 -13.77 10.29
N TRP A 218 -17.40 -15.10 10.12
CA TRP A 218 -16.89 -15.73 8.90
C TRP A 218 -17.76 -15.40 7.68
N ALA A 219 -19.08 -15.54 7.79
CA ALA A 219 -20.00 -15.16 6.73
C ALA A 219 -19.91 -13.66 6.42
N ALA A 220 -19.85 -12.81 7.45
CA ALA A 220 -19.75 -11.37 7.28
C ALA A 220 -18.50 -10.96 6.50
N ILE A 221 -17.32 -11.52 6.82
CA ILE A 221 -16.08 -11.17 6.11
C ILE A 221 -16.04 -11.81 4.72
N VAL A 222 -16.37 -13.10 4.59
CA VAL A 222 -16.22 -13.85 3.34
C VAL A 222 -17.25 -13.39 2.32
N ALA A 223 -18.53 -13.30 2.69
CA ALA A 223 -19.59 -12.93 1.77
C ALA A 223 -19.42 -11.49 1.29
N SER A 224 -19.08 -10.54 2.16
CA SER A 224 -18.87 -9.15 1.74
C SER A 224 -17.62 -9.00 0.87
N THR A 225 -16.53 -9.71 1.18
CA THR A 225 -15.31 -9.72 0.35
C THR A 225 -15.63 -10.27 -1.03
N ALA A 226 -16.25 -11.44 -1.13
CA ALA A 226 -16.56 -12.08 -2.40
C ALA A 226 -17.55 -11.26 -3.23
N ALA A 227 -18.63 -10.77 -2.62
CA ALA A 227 -19.64 -9.97 -3.31
C ALA A 227 -19.03 -8.69 -3.89
N VAL A 228 -18.28 -7.93 -3.08
CA VAL A 228 -17.69 -6.68 -3.54
C VAL A 228 -16.56 -6.90 -4.54
N PHE A 229 -15.75 -7.95 -4.35
CA PHE A 229 -14.72 -8.33 -5.32
C PHE A 229 -15.31 -8.63 -6.70
N ILE A 230 -16.39 -9.41 -6.78
CA ILE A 230 -17.05 -9.74 -8.04
C ILE A 230 -17.71 -8.50 -8.65
N LEU A 231 -18.45 -7.72 -7.84
CA LEU A 231 -19.14 -6.52 -8.33
C LEU A 231 -18.18 -5.45 -8.83
N ALA A 232 -17.03 -5.27 -8.19
CA ALA A 232 -16.02 -4.28 -8.58
C ALA A 232 -15.01 -4.79 -9.62
N ASN A 233 -15.15 -6.02 -10.10
CA ASN A 233 -14.24 -6.63 -11.08
C ASN A 233 -15.01 -7.11 -12.32
N PRO A 234 -15.32 -6.21 -13.28
CA PRO A 234 -16.03 -6.55 -14.51
C PRO A 234 -15.42 -7.68 -15.35
N ALA A 235 -14.11 -7.94 -15.23
CA ALA A 235 -13.48 -9.09 -15.90
C ALA A 235 -14.03 -10.44 -15.43
N LEU A 236 -14.72 -10.48 -14.28
CA LEU A 236 -15.33 -11.68 -13.73
C LEU A 236 -16.81 -11.83 -14.08
N TRP A 237 -17.48 -10.84 -14.67
CA TRP A 237 -18.95 -10.87 -14.79
C TRP A 237 -19.47 -11.94 -15.75
N ALA A 238 -18.79 -12.16 -16.88
CA ALA A 238 -19.20 -13.14 -17.87
C ALA A 238 -18.84 -14.58 -17.46
N SER A 239 -17.65 -14.77 -16.89
CA SER A 239 -17.09 -16.10 -16.58
C SER A 239 -16.20 -16.07 -15.33
N PRO A 240 -16.77 -15.88 -14.11
CA PRO A 240 -15.99 -15.56 -12.90
C PRO A 240 -14.87 -16.57 -12.61
N PHE A 241 -15.18 -17.87 -12.72
CA PHE A 241 -14.22 -18.92 -12.42
C PHE A 241 -13.12 -19.03 -13.48
N ALA A 242 -13.48 -18.96 -14.76
CA ALA A 242 -12.51 -19.06 -15.86
C ALA A 242 -11.56 -17.86 -15.88
N SER A 243 -12.07 -16.62 -15.81
CA SER A 243 -11.25 -15.41 -15.80
C SER A 243 -10.30 -15.35 -14.59
N LEU A 244 -10.79 -15.75 -13.41
CA LEU A 244 -9.96 -15.78 -12.21
C LEU A 244 -8.88 -16.86 -12.32
N TRP A 245 -9.24 -18.06 -12.78
CA TRP A 245 -8.28 -19.15 -12.98
C TRP A 245 -7.19 -18.76 -13.98
N GLU A 246 -7.57 -18.12 -15.07
CA GLU A 246 -6.65 -17.65 -16.09
C GLU A 246 -5.67 -16.59 -15.53
N SER A 247 -6.19 -15.63 -14.75
CA SER A 247 -5.36 -14.63 -14.07
C SER A 247 -4.35 -15.26 -13.12
N ILE A 248 -4.79 -16.24 -12.30
CA ILE A 248 -3.92 -16.96 -11.38
C ILE A 248 -2.86 -17.75 -12.14
N THR A 249 -3.27 -18.48 -13.19
CA THR A 249 -2.37 -19.27 -14.03
C THR A 249 -1.34 -18.38 -14.73
N PHE A 250 -1.74 -17.18 -15.17
CA PHE A 250 -0.81 -16.19 -15.72
C PHE A 250 0.27 -15.81 -14.69
N HIS A 251 -0.10 -15.43 -13.47
CA HIS A 251 0.88 -15.04 -12.43
C HIS A 251 1.82 -16.19 -12.08
N TRP A 252 1.29 -17.41 -12.02
CA TRP A 252 2.08 -18.61 -11.82
C TRP A 252 3.12 -18.77 -12.93
N ASN A 253 2.69 -18.75 -14.20
CA ASN A 253 3.58 -18.91 -15.35
C ASN A 253 4.60 -17.76 -15.48
N TYR A 254 4.15 -16.52 -15.25
CA TYR A 254 5.00 -15.33 -15.26
C TYR A 254 6.12 -15.44 -14.22
N SER A 255 5.81 -15.93 -13.01
CA SER A 255 6.81 -16.08 -11.95
C SER A 255 7.91 -17.11 -12.26
N HIS A 256 7.72 -17.95 -13.27
CA HIS A 256 8.68 -18.95 -13.75
C HIS A 256 9.27 -18.62 -15.14
N ASN A 257 8.87 -17.48 -15.74
CA ASN A 257 9.26 -17.15 -17.09
C ASN A 257 10.73 -16.69 -17.19
N GLU A 258 11.22 -16.60 -18.42
CA GLU A 258 12.59 -16.20 -18.72
C GLU A 258 12.92 -14.77 -18.24
N HIS A 259 11.94 -13.85 -18.24
CA HIS A 259 12.16 -12.48 -17.78
C HIS A 259 12.47 -12.43 -16.27
N VAL A 260 11.69 -13.13 -15.45
CA VAL A 260 11.94 -13.24 -14.00
C VAL A 260 13.24 -14.00 -13.72
N ARG A 261 13.51 -15.07 -14.48
CA ARG A 261 14.76 -15.84 -14.34
C ARG A 261 16.00 -15.01 -14.69
N ARG A 262 15.94 -14.20 -15.75
CA ARG A 262 17.01 -13.27 -16.15
C ARG A 262 17.24 -12.15 -15.15
N ALA A 263 16.18 -11.64 -14.51
CA ALA A 263 16.32 -10.65 -13.46
C ALA A 263 17.12 -11.18 -12.26
N GLY A 264 17.06 -12.50 -12.00
CA GLY A 264 17.97 -13.19 -11.08
C GLY A 264 17.92 -12.71 -9.63
N LEU A 265 16.84 -12.03 -9.23
CA LEU A 265 16.74 -11.39 -7.92
C LEU A 265 16.69 -12.46 -6.79
N PRO A 266 17.54 -12.35 -5.75
CA PRO A 266 17.59 -13.32 -4.66
C PRO A 266 16.31 -13.34 -3.84
N TRP A 267 16.03 -14.45 -3.12
CA TRP A 267 14.84 -14.58 -2.27
C TRP A 267 14.68 -13.43 -1.24
N TYR A 268 15.80 -12.88 -0.76
CA TYR A 268 15.85 -11.79 0.20
C TYR A 268 15.85 -10.39 -0.45
N GLN A 269 15.68 -10.26 -1.77
CA GLN A 269 15.67 -8.96 -2.47
C GLN A 269 14.72 -7.92 -1.84
N PRO A 270 13.51 -8.26 -1.35
CA PRO A 270 12.67 -7.29 -0.67
C PRO A 270 13.35 -6.63 0.55
N LEU A 271 14.21 -7.36 1.27
CA LEU A 271 14.98 -6.80 2.39
C LEU A 271 16.08 -5.86 1.89
N VAL A 272 16.67 -6.14 0.73
CA VAL A 272 17.63 -5.23 0.07
C VAL A 272 16.92 -3.92 -0.23
N PHE A 273 15.77 -3.96 -0.90
CA PHE A 273 15.02 -2.73 -1.19
C PHE A 273 14.64 -1.95 0.08
N LEU A 274 14.21 -2.63 1.15
CA LEU A 274 13.87 -1.99 2.43
C LEU A 274 15.08 -1.33 3.11
N THR A 275 16.31 -1.72 2.76
CA THR A 275 17.55 -1.24 3.41
C THR A 275 18.42 -0.35 2.52
N ASP A 276 18.18 -0.38 1.21
CA ASP A 276 18.96 0.33 0.21
C ASP A 276 18.57 1.81 0.09
N THR A 277 19.58 2.66 -0.01
CA THR A 277 19.44 4.11 -0.20
C THR A 277 19.37 4.52 -1.67
N TRP A 278 19.55 3.61 -2.62
CA TRP A 278 19.58 3.90 -4.06
C TRP A 278 18.42 4.77 -4.52
N LEU A 279 17.17 4.38 -4.24
CA LEU A 279 15.99 5.13 -4.70
C LEU A 279 15.95 6.56 -4.15
N SER A 280 16.26 6.71 -2.86
CA SER A 280 16.32 8.04 -2.25
C SER A 280 17.42 8.94 -2.82
N GLY A 281 18.44 8.37 -3.48
CA GLY A 281 19.52 9.09 -4.17
C GLY A 281 19.33 9.24 -5.68
N SER A 282 18.49 8.43 -6.32
CA SER A 282 18.32 8.41 -7.78
C SER A 282 17.53 9.61 -8.32
N ASP A 283 16.63 10.18 -7.52
CA ASP A 283 15.75 11.27 -7.96
C ASP A 283 15.90 12.53 -7.07
N PRO A 284 16.90 13.38 -7.35
CA PRO A 284 17.19 14.57 -6.54
C PRO A 284 15.99 15.52 -6.41
N GLY A 285 15.68 15.90 -5.17
CA GLY A 285 14.65 16.88 -4.85
C GLY A 285 13.21 16.35 -4.77
N ILE A 286 13.05 15.01 -4.77
CA ILE A 286 11.78 14.33 -4.46
C ILE A 286 11.79 13.80 -3.02
N TYR A 287 12.83 13.06 -2.65
CA TYR A 287 12.94 12.43 -1.32
C TYR A 287 13.76 13.30 -0.38
N LEU A 288 13.28 13.50 0.85
CA LEU A 288 13.91 14.41 1.83
C LEU A 288 15.07 13.79 2.61
N THR A 289 15.13 12.45 2.71
CA THR A 289 16.08 11.79 3.60
C THR A 289 16.33 10.33 3.18
N HIS A 290 17.53 9.85 3.47
CA HIS A 290 17.92 8.44 3.36
C HIS A 290 17.69 7.67 4.68
N PHE A 291 17.26 8.36 5.75
CA PHE A 291 17.16 7.79 7.09
C PHE A 291 16.28 6.54 7.12
N ASN A 292 15.11 6.59 6.46
CA ASN A 292 14.15 5.51 6.49
C ASN A 292 14.70 4.20 5.91
N ALA A 293 15.45 4.26 4.81
CA ALA A 293 16.06 3.08 4.22
C ALA A 293 16.88 2.31 5.27
N ARG A 294 17.70 3.00 6.07
CA ARG A 294 18.54 2.32 7.07
C ARG A 294 17.82 2.00 8.38
N ALA A 295 16.86 2.82 8.77
CA ALA A 295 16.27 2.77 10.11
C ALA A 295 14.96 1.98 10.19
N LEU A 296 14.19 1.90 9.11
CA LEU A 296 12.83 1.34 9.13
C LEU A 296 12.81 -0.09 9.67
N LEU A 297 13.60 -1.00 9.08
CA LEU A 297 13.59 -2.40 9.46
C LEU A 297 14.11 -2.65 10.89
N PRO A 298 15.27 -2.10 11.33
CA PRO A 298 15.71 -2.22 12.72
C PRO A 298 14.69 -1.68 13.73
N LEU A 299 14.11 -0.50 13.46
CA LEU A 299 13.08 0.07 14.34
C LEU A 299 11.82 -0.79 14.35
N ALA A 300 11.40 -1.34 13.21
CA ALA A 300 10.25 -2.23 13.13
C ALA A 300 10.47 -3.49 13.96
N VAL A 301 11.65 -4.10 13.90
CA VAL A 301 12.02 -5.27 14.73
C VAL A 301 11.98 -4.92 16.23
N LEU A 302 12.60 -3.81 16.63
CA LEU A 302 12.58 -3.35 18.03
C LEU A 302 11.18 -3.02 18.54
N GLY A 303 10.32 -2.48 17.68
CA GLY A 303 8.97 -2.10 18.02
C GLY A 303 7.92 -3.21 17.90
N LEU A 304 8.26 -4.31 17.22
CA LEU A 304 7.34 -5.42 16.97
C LEU A 304 6.72 -5.98 18.27
N PRO A 305 7.48 -6.24 19.36
CA PRO A 305 6.89 -6.78 20.60
C PRO A 305 5.86 -5.85 21.23
N ARG A 306 6.10 -4.53 21.17
CA ARG A 306 5.16 -3.52 21.67
C ARG A 306 3.92 -3.47 20.79
N THR A 307 4.10 -3.43 19.48
CA THR A 307 3.03 -3.40 18.49
C THR A 307 2.17 -4.65 18.58
N TRP A 308 2.76 -5.83 18.80
CA TRP A 308 2.03 -7.07 18.99
C TRP A 308 1.07 -7.01 20.17
N ARG A 309 1.46 -6.33 21.26
CA ARG A 309 0.61 -6.14 22.45
C ARG A 309 -0.46 -5.06 22.25
N GLU A 310 -0.07 -3.91 21.69
CA GLU A 310 -0.94 -2.74 21.60
C GLU A 310 -1.87 -2.79 20.37
N ARG A 311 -1.36 -3.25 19.22
CA ARG A 311 -1.99 -3.23 17.89
C ARG A 311 -1.69 -4.54 17.11
N PRO A 312 -2.12 -5.71 17.60
CA PRO A 312 -1.72 -7.01 17.06
C PRO A 312 -2.04 -7.20 15.57
N VAL A 313 -3.12 -6.63 15.05
CA VAL A 313 -3.49 -6.73 13.64
C VAL A 313 -2.39 -6.16 12.74
N TRP A 314 -1.81 -5.02 13.13
CA TRP A 314 -0.71 -4.37 12.40
C TRP A 314 0.59 -5.15 12.52
N ALA A 315 0.87 -5.73 13.69
CA ALA A 315 2.04 -6.57 13.88
C ALA A 315 1.98 -7.85 13.02
N VAL A 316 0.81 -8.49 12.96
CA VAL A 316 0.58 -9.65 12.08
C VAL A 316 0.64 -9.24 10.61
N ALA A 317 0.08 -8.08 10.23
CA ALA A 317 0.17 -7.57 8.86
C ALA A 317 1.63 -7.39 8.41
N ALA A 318 2.48 -6.85 9.28
CA ALA A 318 3.91 -6.69 9.01
C ALA A 318 4.60 -8.04 8.79
N VAL A 319 4.33 -9.03 9.65
CA VAL A 319 4.92 -10.37 9.54
C VAL A 319 4.42 -11.11 8.29
N VAL A 320 3.11 -11.14 8.08
CA VAL A 320 2.48 -11.81 6.92
C VAL A 320 2.95 -11.18 5.61
N GLY A 321 2.99 -9.84 5.53
CA GLY A 321 3.48 -9.14 4.35
C GLY A 321 4.96 -9.44 4.08
N LEU A 322 5.83 -9.43 5.09
CA LEU A 322 7.24 -9.78 4.92
C LEU A 322 7.41 -11.23 4.44
N VAL A 323 6.72 -12.18 5.09
CA VAL A 323 6.77 -13.60 4.69
C VAL A 323 6.27 -13.77 3.26
N PHE A 324 5.16 -13.13 2.90
CA PHE A 324 4.65 -13.15 1.53
C PHE A 324 5.71 -12.67 0.53
N LEU A 325 6.34 -11.52 0.79
CA LEU A 325 7.36 -10.96 -0.12
C LEU A 325 8.58 -11.86 -0.28
N LEU A 326 9.02 -12.54 0.78
CA LEU A 326 10.17 -13.44 0.74
C LEU A 326 9.87 -14.74 -0.01
N LEU A 327 8.63 -15.23 0.08
CA LEU A 327 8.18 -16.44 -0.61
C LEU A 327 7.73 -16.18 -2.06
N TRP A 328 7.29 -14.96 -2.36
CA TRP A 328 6.79 -14.61 -3.68
C TRP A 328 7.94 -14.50 -4.70
N ASN A 329 7.81 -15.20 -5.83
CA ASN A 329 8.89 -15.30 -6.81
C ASN A 329 9.14 -13.98 -7.55
N THR A 330 8.09 -13.20 -7.81
CA THR A 330 8.20 -11.92 -8.52
C THR A 330 8.55 -10.78 -7.58
N LYS A 331 9.83 -10.40 -7.52
CA LYS A 331 10.37 -9.48 -6.50
C LYS A 331 10.50 -8.05 -7.00
N TRP A 332 9.42 -7.50 -7.53
CA TRP A 332 9.42 -6.11 -7.94
C TRP A 332 9.24 -5.17 -6.74
N PRO A 333 9.93 -4.01 -6.72
CA PRO A 333 9.95 -3.10 -5.59
C PRO A 333 8.56 -2.52 -5.21
N GLN A 334 7.61 -2.42 -6.14
CA GLN A 334 6.26 -1.94 -5.85
C GLN A 334 5.47 -2.86 -4.90
N TYR A 335 5.84 -4.14 -4.79
CA TYR A 335 5.22 -5.05 -3.83
C TYR A 335 5.53 -4.70 -2.37
N LEU A 336 6.55 -3.88 -2.09
CA LEU A 336 6.83 -3.41 -0.74
C LEU A 336 5.64 -2.67 -0.11
N LEU A 337 4.77 -2.05 -0.92
CA LEU A 337 3.60 -1.33 -0.44
C LEU A 337 2.60 -2.24 0.28
N LEU A 338 2.66 -3.56 0.08
CA LEU A 338 1.89 -4.55 0.84
C LEU A 338 2.25 -4.57 2.33
N VAL A 339 3.47 -4.16 2.68
CA VAL A 339 4.02 -4.34 4.04
C VAL A 339 4.50 -3.05 4.69
N ILE A 340 4.93 -2.04 3.90
CA ILE A 340 5.50 -0.80 4.41
C ILE A 340 4.60 -0.10 5.44
N PRO A 341 3.28 0.10 5.22
CA PRO A 341 2.43 0.76 6.22
C PRO A 341 2.47 0.07 7.59
N ALA A 342 2.46 -1.27 7.61
CA ALA A 342 2.51 -2.06 8.83
C ALA A 342 3.90 -2.04 9.49
N LEU A 343 4.98 -2.10 8.69
CA LEU A 343 6.35 -1.92 9.20
C LEU A 343 6.54 -0.54 9.83
N CYS A 344 5.98 0.51 9.24
CA CYS A 344 6.05 1.86 9.78
C CYS A 344 5.34 1.96 11.14
N VAL A 345 4.17 1.33 11.32
CA VAL A 345 3.51 1.25 12.64
C VAL A 345 4.40 0.52 13.65
N CYS A 346 5.00 -0.62 13.27
CA CYS A 346 5.96 -1.32 14.12
C CYS A 346 7.16 -0.41 14.47
N ALA A 347 7.72 0.30 13.49
CA ALA A 347 8.87 1.17 13.67
C ALA A 347 8.57 2.38 14.56
N GLY A 348 7.36 2.96 14.49
CA GLY A 348 6.90 3.97 15.44
C GLY A 348 6.90 3.46 16.89
N GLY A 349 6.51 2.20 17.09
CA GLY A 349 6.69 1.49 18.35
C GLY A 349 8.16 1.38 18.78
N GLY A 350 9.05 1.12 17.83
CA GLY A 350 10.51 1.03 18.04
C GLY A 350 11.12 2.35 18.49
N VAL A 351 10.75 3.46 17.85
CA VAL A 351 11.17 4.82 18.24
C VAL A 351 10.79 5.10 19.69
N ARG A 352 9.56 4.75 20.11
CA ARG A 352 9.13 4.91 21.50
C ARG A 352 9.92 4.03 22.46
N THR A 353 10.22 2.79 22.07
CA THR A 353 11.04 1.87 22.88
C THR A 353 12.43 2.46 23.12
N VAL A 354 13.11 2.92 22.06
CA VAL A 354 14.45 3.54 22.17
C VAL A 354 14.40 4.79 23.05
N ALA A 355 13.44 5.69 22.82
CA ALA A 355 13.29 6.91 23.60
C ALA A 355 13.06 6.61 25.09
N SER A 356 12.21 5.63 25.42
CA SER A 356 11.96 5.24 26.80
C SER A 356 13.20 4.62 27.48
N GLY A 357 13.98 3.82 26.75
CA GLY A 357 15.22 3.24 27.25
C GLY A 357 16.29 4.31 27.52
N ALA A 358 16.42 5.29 26.63
CA ALA A 358 17.34 6.42 26.81
C ALA A 358 16.99 7.25 28.06
N VAL A 359 15.70 7.57 28.26
CA VAL A 359 15.24 8.30 29.46
C VAL A 359 15.51 7.50 30.73
N TRP A 360 15.28 6.18 30.72
CA TRP A 360 15.58 5.32 31.86
C TRP A 360 17.08 5.30 32.20
N LEU A 361 17.96 5.17 31.19
CA LEU A 361 19.41 5.21 31.36
C LEU A 361 19.87 6.55 31.94
N LEU A 362 19.38 7.67 31.40
CA LEU A 362 19.73 9.01 31.89
C LEU A 362 19.34 9.19 33.37
N ARG A 363 18.14 8.74 33.76
CA ARG A 363 17.70 8.79 35.16
C ARG A 363 18.56 7.91 36.07
N LYS A 364 18.96 6.73 35.61
CA LYS A 364 19.84 5.83 36.37
C LYS A 364 21.21 6.46 36.60
N VAL A 365 21.81 7.06 35.57
CA VAL A 365 23.10 7.76 35.67
C VAL A 365 23.04 8.96 36.60
N GLN A 366 21.96 9.76 36.53
CA GLN A 366 21.76 10.89 37.44
C GLN A 366 21.54 10.43 38.88
N GLY A 367 20.74 9.39 39.11
CA GLY A 367 20.52 8.81 40.44
C GLY A 367 21.80 8.26 41.07
N SER A 368 22.67 7.61 40.29
CA SER A 368 23.97 7.10 40.77
C SER A 368 24.99 8.19 41.09
N ARG A 369 24.87 9.39 40.48
CA ARG A 369 25.75 10.53 40.80
C ARG A 369 25.35 11.24 42.08
N VAL A 370 24.06 11.24 42.44
CA VAL A 370 23.56 11.82 43.69
C VAL A 370 23.95 10.94 44.89
N SER A 371 24.04 9.61 44.72
CA SER A 371 24.46 8.69 45.79
C SER A 371 25.97 8.55 45.98
N ALA A 372 26.80 9.05 45.06
CA ALA A 372 28.27 8.98 45.12
C ALA A 372 28.92 10.30 45.58
N GLY A 373 28.11 11.34 45.83
CA GLY A 373 28.54 12.65 46.34
C GLY A 373 28.02 12.98 47.73
N ALA A 374 27.44 12.01 48.42
CA ALA A 374 27.11 12.01 49.84
C ALA A 374 27.92 10.90 50.52
#